data_AF-A0A7C1TVA5-F1
#
_entry.id   AF-A0A7C1TVA5-F1
#
_cell.length_a   1.000
_cell.length_b   1.000
_cell.length_c   1.000
_cell.angle_alpha   90.00
_cell.angle_beta   90.00
_cell.angle_gamma   90.00
#
_symmetry.space_group_name_H-M   'P 1'
#
loop_
_entity.id
_entity.type
_entity.pdbx_description
1 polymer ?
#
loop_
_entity_poly.entity_id
_entity_poly.type
_entity_poly.pdbx_seq_one_letter_code
_entity_poly.pdbx_strand_id
1 'polypeptide(L)' 'MSEKAELIAKMLELQKKFIAYEHENGLSMDEYYTAAEGHPLHNYREEFAELAIKVNSIAHEEKGSQRFY' A
#
# COMPACT_ATOMS: atom_id res chain seq x y z
N MET A 1 0.51 17.75 -9.63
CA MET A 1 -0.31 16.94 -8.71
C MET A 1 0.09 17.31 -7.29
N SER A 2 -0.78 17.21 -6.29
CA SER A 2 -0.32 17.33 -4.89
C SER A 2 0.38 16.03 -4.48
N GLU A 3 1.32 16.10 -3.54
CA GLU A 3 2.04 14.93 -3.03
C GLU A 3 1.07 13.81 -2.59
N LYS A 4 -0.02 14.18 -1.90
CA LYS A 4 -1.09 13.25 -1.52
C LYS A 4 -1.70 12.53 -2.72
N ALA A 5 -1.95 13.24 -3.82
CA ALA A 5 -2.52 12.64 -5.02
C ALA A 5 -1.54 11.65 -5.69
N GLU A 6 -0.24 11.94 -5.66
CA GLU A 6 0.79 11.03 -6.18
C GLU A 6 0.93 9.77 -5.31
N LEU A 7 0.86 9.92 -3.99
CA LEU A 7 0.86 8.78 -3.07
C LEU A 7 -0.38 7.89 -3.27
N ILE A 8 -1.56 8.49 -3.40
CA ILE A 8 -2.80 7.76 -3.70
C ILE A 8 -2.68 7.03 -5.04
N ALA A 9 -2.13 7.67 -6.08
CA ALA A 9 -1.91 7.02 -7.37
C ALA A 9 -1.01 5.78 -7.24
N LYS A 10 0.11 5.87 -6.51
CA LYS A 10 1.01 4.73 -6.25
C LYS A 10 0.30 3.61 -5.48
N MET A 11 -0.51 3.94 -4.48
CA MET A 11 -1.30 2.95 -3.75
C MET A 11 -2.30 2.22 -4.66
N LEU A 12 -2.95 2.94 -5.58
CA LEU A 12 -3.87 2.34 -6.55
C LEU A 12 -3.14 1.42 -7.54
N GLU A 13 -1.92 1.77 -7.96
CA GLU A 13 -1.10 0.91 -8.80
C GLU A 13 -0.69 -0.38 -8.09
N LEU A 14 -0.28 -0.28 -6.82
CA LEU A 14 0.02 -1.46 -5.99
C LEU A 14 -1.22 -2.35 -5.80
N GLN A 15 -2.38 -1.77 -5.46
CA GLN A 15 -3.62 -2.54 -5.35
C GLN A 15 -4.00 -3.24 -6.65
N LYS A 16 -3.84 -2.58 -7.80
CA LYS A 16 -4.11 -3.22 -9.10
C LYS A 16 -3.18 -4.40 -9.36
N LYS A 17 -1.89 -4.27 -9.03
CA LYS A 17 -0.93 -5.38 -9.16
C LYS A 17 -1.31 -6.56 -8.26
N PHE A 18 -1.69 -6.28 -7.02
CA PHE A 18 -2.14 -7.31 -6.09
C PHE A 18 -3.40 -8.03 -6.58
N ILE A 19 -4.43 -7.29 -7.01
CA ILE A 19 -5.68 -7.88 -7.53
C ILE A 19 -5.40 -8.72 -8.78
N ALA A 20 -4.53 -8.25 -9.68
CA ALA A 20 -4.13 -9.00 -10.86
C ALA A 20 -3.44 -10.32 -10.47
N TYR A 21 -2.52 -10.28 -9.50
CA TYR A 21 -1.84 -11.46 -8.98
C TYR A 21 -2.83 -12.46 -8.36
N GLU A 22 -3.70 -11.98 -7.47
CA GLU A 22 -4.72 -12.79 -6.77
C GLU A 22 -5.68 -13.46 -7.76
N HIS A 23 -6.15 -12.73 -8.77
CA HIS A 23 -7.05 -13.29 -9.79
C HIS A 23 -6.39 -14.36 -10.66
N GLU A 24 -5.09 -14.23 -10.94
CA GLU A 24 -4.36 -15.14 -11.82
C GLU A 24 -3.86 -16.40 -11.09
N ASN A 25 -3.35 -16.25 -9.87
CA ASN A 25 -2.64 -17.30 -9.14
C ASN A 25 -3.41 -17.82 -7.91
N GLY A 26 -4.46 -17.11 -7.49
CA GLY A 26 -4.96 -17.22 -6.13
C GLY A 26 -4.03 -16.51 -5.13
N LEU A 27 -4.41 -16.53 -3.85
CA LEU A 27 -3.61 -15.94 -2.80
C LEU A 27 -3.60 -16.84 -1.57
N SER A 28 -2.41 -17.24 -1.15
CA SER A 28 -2.17 -17.86 0.15
C SER A 28 -1.73 -16.85 1.20
N MET A 29 -1.86 -17.23 2.48
CA MET A 29 -1.43 -16.38 3.59
C MET A 29 0.09 -16.18 3.58
N ASP A 30 0.87 -17.21 3.27
CA ASP A 30 2.34 -17.14 3.23
C ASP A 30 2.85 -16.22 2.12
N GLU A 31 2.20 -16.18 0.95
CA GLU A 31 2.50 -15.23 -0.11
C GLU A 31 2.20 -13.78 0.29
N TYR A 32 1.18 -13.56 1.12
CA TYR A 32 0.83 -12.21 1.57
C TYR A 32 1.68 -11.73 2.76
N TYR A 33 2.04 -12.62 3.69
CA TYR A 33 2.69 -12.26 4.95
C TYR A 33 4.20 -12.48 4.96
N THR A 34 4.70 -13.45 4.17
CA THR A 34 6.08 -13.94 4.26
C THR A 34 6.70 -14.18 2.88
N ALA A 35 6.23 -13.47 1.85
CA ALA A 35 6.77 -13.58 0.50
C ALA A 35 8.30 -13.40 0.49
N ALA A 36 9.01 -14.38 -0.07
CA ALA A 36 10.46 -14.32 -0.21
C ALA A 36 10.89 -13.30 -1.27
N GLU A 37 12.17 -12.91 -1.23
CA GLU A 37 12.77 -12.05 -2.24
C GLU A 37 12.59 -12.67 -3.64
N GLY A 38 12.10 -11.88 -4.60
CA GLY A 38 11.74 -12.34 -5.95
C GLY A 38 10.27 -12.73 -6.12
N HIS A 39 9.48 -12.82 -5.04
CA HIS A 39 8.04 -13.00 -5.12
C HIS A 39 7.33 -11.68 -5.51
N PRO A 40 6.25 -11.71 -6.33
CA PRO A 40 5.53 -10.49 -6.73
C PRO A 40 4.96 -9.65 -5.58
N LEU A 41 4.67 -10.30 -4.44
CA LEU A 41 4.16 -9.66 -3.22
C LEU A 41 5.24 -9.43 -2.14
N HIS A 42 6.53 -9.62 -2.46
CA HIS A 42 7.60 -9.35 -1.51
C HIS A 42 7.54 -7.89 -1.03
N ASN A 43 7.50 -7.68 0.29
CA ASN A 43 7.34 -6.38 0.97
C ASN A 43 6.08 -5.58 0.58
N TYR A 44 5.14 -6.16 -0.16
CA TYR A 44 3.94 -5.46 -0.63
C TYR A 44 3.17 -4.81 0.51
N ARG A 45 2.97 -5.55 1.61
CA ARG A 45 2.18 -5.11 2.75
C ARG A 45 2.87 -3.96 3.50
N GLU A 46 4.17 -4.06 3.69
CA GLU A 46 5.00 -3.05 4.34
C GLU A 46 5.00 -1.75 3.51
N GLU A 47 5.26 -1.85 2.20
CA GLU A 47 5.24 -0.71 1.29
C GLU A 47 3.87 -0.02 1.23
N PHE A 48 2.80 -0.81 1.12
CA PHE A 48 1.44 -0.28 1.10
C PHE A 48 1.08 0.41 2.42
N ALA A 49 1.45 -0.20 3.56
CA ALA A 49 1.22 0.38 4.88
C ALA A 49 1.98 1.70 5.04
N GLU A 50 3.24 1.79 4.63
CA GLU A 50 4.01 3.04 4.69
C GLU A 50 3.38 4.17 3.86
N LEU A 51 2.89 3.85 2.66
CA LEU A 51 2.19 4.82 1.83
C LEU A 51 0.88 5.28 2.48
N ALA A 52 0.09 4.34 3.01
CA ALA A 52 -1.16 4.65 3.71
C ALA A 52 -0.91 5.55 4.93
N ILE A 53 0.17 5.29 5.67
CA ILE A 53 0.63 6.09 6.80
C ILE A 53 0.93 7.53 6.35
N LYS A 54 1.68 7.70 5.26
CA LYS A 54 2.03 9.04 4.73
C LYS A 54 0.80 9.80 4.27
N VAL A 55 -0.10 9.16 3.53
CA VAL A 55 -1.37 9.76 3.08
C VAL A 55 -2.21 10.19 4.28
N ASN A 56 -2.30 9.36 5.31
CA ASN A 56 -3.05 9.69 6.52
C ASN A 56 -2.44 10.88 7.27
N SER A 57 -1.10 10.93 7.41
CA SER A 57 -0.41 12.07 8.02
C SER A 57 -0.71 13.38 7.28
N ILE A 58 -0.65 13.38 5.95
CA ILE A 58 -0.98 14.58 5.14
C ILE A 58 -2.46 14.96 5.32
N ALA A 59 -3.37 13.98 5.35
CA ALA A 59 -4.79 14.25 5.56
C ALA A 59 -5.05 14.88 6.94
N HIS A 60 -4.34 14.43 7.98
CA HIS A 60 -4.42 15.02 9.31
C HIS A 60 -3.90 16.46 9.34
N GLU A 61 -2.75 16.72 8.70
CA GLU A 61 -2.15 18.05 8.56
C GLU A 61 -3.10 19.02 7.85
N GLU A 62 -3.67 18.62 6.71
CA GLU A 62 -4.65 19.42 5.96
C GLU A 62 -5.91 19.74 6.78
N LYS A 63 -6.31 18.86 7.69
CA LYS A 63 -7.48 19.03 8.56
C LYS A 63 -7.16 19.78 9.85
N GLY A 64 -5.89 20.08 10.14
CA GLY A 64 -5.48 20.65 11.42
C GLY A 64 -5.71 19.71 12.60
N SER A 65 -5.69 18.40 12.35
CA SER A 65 -5.87 17.35 13.35
C SER A 65 -4.58 16.56 13.52
N GLN A 66 -4.45 15.81 14.62
CA GLN A 66 -3.30 14.95 14.84
C GLN A 66 -3.67 13.50 14.53
N ARG A 67 -2.71 12.79 13.95
CA ARG A 67 -2.79 11.34 13.83
C ARG A 67 -2.69 10.75 15.24
N PHE A 68 -3.77 10.13 15.70
CA PHE A 68 -3.73 9.36 16.93
C PHE A 68 -2.93 8.08 16.69
N TYR A 69 -1.94 7.83 17.55
CA TYR A 69 -1.21 6.57 17.64
C TYR A 69 -1.17 6.14 19.10
#